data_AF-A0A653YIA0-F1
#
_entry.id   AF-A0A653YIA0-F1
#
_cell.length_a   1.000
_cell.length_b   1.000
_cell.length_c   1.000
_cell.angle_alpha   90.00
_cell.angle_beta   90.00
_cell.angle_gamma   90.00
#
_symmetry.space_group_name_H-M   'P 1'
#
loop_
_entity.id
_entity.type
_entity.pdbx_description
1 polymer ?
#
loop_
_entity_poly.entity_id
_entity_poly.type
_entity_poly.pdbx_seq_one_letter_code
_entity_poly.pdbx_strand_id
1 'polypeptide(L)'
;MEFIYTDQQVQDVSDYLQLYMKKNNIPFLTADECAQALSDASILTNTKGPKPGFNFREMLRQCRDGVLNIQVCGAYQKKPGARWKISYVGNHQQN
;
A
#
# COMPACT_ATOMS: atom_id res chain seq x y z
N MET A 1 -2.10 21.07 -7.51
CA MET A 1 -2.21 19.59 -7.54
C MET A 1 -3.03 19.20 -6.33
N GLU A 2 -4.21 18.60 -6.49
CA GLU A 2 -4.89 17.99 -5.35
C GLU A 2 -4.08 16.76 -4.94
N PHE A 3 -3.44 16.82 -3.78
CA PHE A 3 -2.88 15.63 -3.16
C PHE A 3 -4.05 14.74 -2.76
N ILE A 4 -4.22 13.63 -3.45
CA ILE A 4 -5.34 12.70 -3.20
C ILE A 4 -5.12 11.96 -1.87
N TYR A 5 -3.87 11.87 -1.41
CA TYR A 5 -3.48 11.19 -0.18
C TYR A 5 -2.50 12.03 0.64
N THR A 6 -2.59 11.92 1.97
CA THR A 6 -1.64 12.50 2.91
C THR A 6 -0.62 11.46 3.36
N ASP A 7 0.54 11.91 3.85
CA ASP A 7 1.53 11.03 4.46
C ASP A 7 0.90 10.18 5.58
N GLN A 8 0.02 10.76 6.41
CA GLN A 8 -0.70 10.00 7.44
C GLN A 8 -1.50 8.83 6.87
N GLN A 9 -2.23 9.03 5.76
CA GLN A 9 -3.00 7.95 5.14
C GLN A 9 -2.11 6.85 4.57
N VAL A 10 -0.94 7.19 4.04
CA VAL A 10 0.04 6.20 3.57
C VAL A 10 0.57 5.38 4.74
N GLN A 11 0.78 6.02 5.90
CA GLN A 11 1.24 5.36 7.13
C GLN A 11 0.17 4.40 7.64
N ASP A 12 -1.09 4.85 7.75
CA ASP A 12 -2.21 4.02 8.21
C ASP A 12 -2.39 2.78 7.30
N VAL A 13 -2.29 2.96 5.98
CA VAL A 13 -2.31 1.89 4.99
C VAL A 13 -1.15 0.91 5.21
N SER A 14 0.06 1.43 5.39
CA SER A 14 1.26 0.64 5.61
C SER A 14 1.15 -0.22 6.87
N ASP A 15 0.77 0.40 7.99
CA ASP A 15 0.68 -0.25 9.29
C ASP A 15 -0.41 -1.32 9.30
N TYR A 16 -1.57 -1.02 8.71
CA TYR A 16 -2.63 -1.99 8.58
C TYR A 16 -2.21 -3.19 7.75
N LEU A 17 -1.58 -2.99 6.59
CA LEU A 17 -1.15 -4.10 5.73
C LEU A 17 -0.12 -4.98 6.44
N GLN A 18 0.86 -4.38 7.12
CA GLN A 18 1.86 -5.14 7.89
C GLN A 18 1.22 -5.92 9.05
N LEU A 19 0.26 -5.31 9.77
CA LEU A 19 -0.48 -5.98 10.83
C LEU A 19 -1.37 -7.11 10.29
N TYR A 20 -2.05 -6.89 9.17
CA TYR A 20 -2.90 -7.87 8.50
C TYR A 20 -2.08 -9.07 8.04
N MET A 21 -0.92 -8.83 7.41
CA MET A 21 0.00 -9.87 6.97
C MET A 21 0.56 -10.66 8.17
N LYS A 22 0.93 -9.98 9.25
CA LYS A 22 1.38 -10.61 10.49
C LYS A 22 0.31 -11.51 11.10
N LYS A 23 -0.92 -11.01 11.25
CA LYS A 23 -2.04 -11.75 11.87
C LYS A 23 -2.43 -12.99 11.07
N ASN A 24 -2.36 -12.90 9.74
CA ASN A 24 -2.75 -14.00 8.83
C ASN A 24 -1.56 -14.86 8.38
N ASN A 25 -0.34 -14.59 8.88
CA ASN A 25 0.89 -15.28 8.48
C ASN A 25 1.12 -15.24 6.95
N ILE A 26 0.87 -14.10 6.32
CA ILE A 26 1.01 -13.88 4.88
C ILE A 26 2.37 -13.25 4.60
N PRO A 27 3.25 -13.87 3.80
CA PRO A 27 4.59 -13.33 3.52
C PRO A 27 4.58 -12.20 2.49
N PHE A 28 3.65 -12.22 1.54
CA PHE A 28 3.51 -11.18 0.51
C PHE A 28 2.06 -11.03 0.07
N LEU A 29 1.69 -9.82 -0.33
CA LEU A 29 0.41 -9.49 -0.94
C LEU A 29 0.63 -8.82 -2.30
N THR A 30 -0.26 -9.07 -3.24
CA THR A 30 -0.37 -8.29 -4.47
C THR A 30 -1.12 -6.99 -4.20
N ALA A 31 -0.96 -5.99 -5.07
CA ALA A 31 -1.71 -4.74 -4.92
C ALA A 31 -3.24 -4.91 -4.98
N ASP A 32 -3.74 -5.92 -5.68
CA ASP A 32 -5.18 -6.22 -5.71
C ASP A 32 -5.67 -6.76 -4.36
N GLU A 33 -4.91 -7.69 -3.75
CA GLU A 33 -5.24 -8.23 -2.42
C GLU A 33 -5.10 -7.17 -1.32
N CYS A 34 -4.07 -6.32 -1.38
CA CYS A 34 -3.95 -5.18 -0.47
C CYS A 34 -5.15 -4.25 -0.59
N ALA A 35 -5.56 -3.93 -1.82
CA ALA A 35 -6.70 -3.06 -2.04
C ALA A 35 -8.00 -3.64 -1.51
N GLN A 36 -8.21 -4.95 -1.66
CA GLN A 36 -9.36 -5.62 -1.08
C GLN A 36 -9.32 -5.53 0.46
N ALA A 37 -8.19 -5.90 1.08
CA ALA A 37 -8.05 -5.88 2.53
C ALA A 37 -8.22 -4.47 3.13
N LEU A 38 -7.76 -3.43 2.43
CA LEU A 38 -7.92 -2.03 2.84
C LEU A 38 -9.36 -1.53 2.65
N SER A 39 -10.04 -1.99 1.60
CA SER A 39 -11.44 -1.67 1.36
C SER A 39 -12.34 -2.33 2.39
N ASP A 40 -12.09 -3.60 2.73
CA ASP A 40 -12.85 -4.35 3.73
C ASP A 40 -12.73 -3.71 5.13
N ALA A 41 -11.57 -3.14 5.43
CA ALA A 41 -11.33 -2.39 6.67
C ALA A 41 -11.71 -0.91 6.59
N SER A 42 -12.25 -0.43 5.46
CA SER A 42 -12.60 0.99 5.23
C SER A 42 -11.43 1.98 5.45
N ILE A 43 -10.18 1.53 5.30
CA ILE A 43 -8.97 2.35 5.46
C ILE A 43 -8.66 3.11 4.17
N LEU A 44 -8.79 2.43 3.03
CA LEU A 44 -8.63 3.04 1.72
C LEU A 44 -9.80 2.64 0.83
N THR A 45 -10.87 3.43 0.89
CA THR A 45 -12.00 3.27 -0.02
C THR A 45 -11.64 3.77 -1.42
N ASN A 46 -12.09 3.03 -2.42
CA ASN A 46 -11.86 3.33 -3.83
C ASN A 46 -12.82 4.44 -4.30
N THR A 47 -12.58 5.66 -3.84
CA THR A 47 -13.41 6.85 -4.11
C THR A 47 -13.22 7.40 -5.53
N LYS A 48 -12.16 6.99 -6.25
CA LYS A 48 -11.88 7.39 -7.63
C LYS A 48 -11.44 6.17 -8.45
N GLY A 49 -11.99 6.03 -9.66
CA GLY A 49 -11.57 5.01 -10.65
C GLY A 49 -12.49 3.77 -10.78
N PRO A 50 -12.40 3.04 -11.91
CA PRO A 50 -13.38 2.01 -12.29
C PRO A 50 -13.14 0.62 -11.68
N LYS A 51 -12.00 0.38 -11.01
CA LYS A 51 -11.58 -0.95 -10.55
C LYS A 51 -11.06 -0.93 -9.11
N PRO A 52 -11.35 -1.95 -8.28
CA PRO A 52 -10.76 -2.12 -6.96
C PRO A 52 -9.23 -1.96 -7.01
N GLY A 53 -8.68 -1.22 -6.06
CA GLY A 53 -7.24 -0.97 -5.96
C GLY A 53 -6.65 0.03 -6.95
N PHE A 54 -7.48 0.77 -7.69
CA PHE A 54 -7.01 1.92 -8.46
C PHE A 54 -6.33 2.93 -7.53
N ASN A 55 -7.02 3.34 -6.46
CA ASN A 55 -6.50 4.28 -5.47
C ASN A 55 -5.18 3.83 -4.84
N PHE A 56 -5.09 2.56 -4.44
CA PHE A 56 -3.87 2.01 -3.86
C PHE A 56 -2.70 2.00 -4.85
N ARG A 57 -2.93 1.64 -6.11
CA ARG A 57 -1.88 1.68 -7.15
C ARG A 57 -1.45 3.10 -7.54
N GLU A 58 -2.35 4.07 -7.48
CA GLU A 58 -2.00 5.49 -7.65
C GLU A 58 -1.13 5.96 -6.46
N MET A 59 -1.50 5.62 -5.23
CA MET A 59 -0.69 5.90 -4.03
C MET A 59 0.72 5.31 -4.16
N LEU A 60 0.86 4.03 -4.54
CA LEU A 60 2.16 3.40 -4.75
C LEU A 60 3.01 4.08 -5.83
N ARG A 61 2.37 4.59 -6.90
CA ARG A 61 3.05 5.36 -7.94
C ARG A 61 3.51 6.73 -7.42
N GLN A 62 2.67 7.42 -6.66
CA GLN A 62 3.04 8.70 -6.05
C GLN A 62 4.20 8.55 -5.05
N CYS A 63 4.24 7.48 -4.25
CA CYS A 63 5.38 7.16 -3.39
C CYS A 63 6.67 6.91 -4.22
N ARG A 64 6.57 6.17 -5.33
CA ARG A 64 7.71 5.88 -6.21
C ARG A 64 8.24 7.14 -6.91
N ASP A 65 7.33 7.99 -7.37
CA ASP A 65 7.64 9.19 -8.14
C ASP A 65 8.04 10.36 -7.21
N GLY A 66 8.11 10.14 -5.89
CA GLY A 66 8.55 11.12 -4.89
C GLY A 66 7.55 12.24 -4.59
N VAL A 67 6.27 12.04 -4.95
CA VAL A 67 5.18 13.00 -4.68
C VAL A 67 4.78 12.95 -3.21
N LEU A 68 4.86 11.77 -2.58
CA LEU A 68 4.63 11.54 -1.16
C LEU A 68 5.98 11.33 -0.46
N ASN A 69 6.12 11.81 0.77
CA ASN A 69 7.40 11.77 1.49
C ASN A 69 7.66 10.38 2.09
N ILE A 70 6.61 9.58 2.27
CA ILE A 70 6.71 8.25 2.85
C ILE A 70 6.28 7.18 1.86
N GLN A 71 6.75 5.95 2.10
CA GLN A 71 6.47 4.78 1.26
C GLN A 71 5.68 3.74 2.05
N VAL A 72 4.84 2.98 1.35
CA VAL A 72 4.18 1.79 1.93
C VAL A 72 5.25 0.73 2.21
N CYS A 73 5.35 0.26 3.45
CA CYS A 73 6.37 -0.69 3.86
C CYS A 73 6.30 -1.99 3.05
N GLY A 74 7.47 -2.46 2.60
CA GLY A 74 7.58 -3.68 1.81
C GLY A 74 7.05 -3.57 0.39
N ALA A 75 6.58 -2.39 -0.05
CA ALA A 75 6.13 -2.19 -1.43
C ALA A 75 7.31 -2.28 -2.40
N TYR A 76 7.15 -3.13 -3.41
CA TYR A 76 8.15 -3.42 -4.41
C TYR A 76 7.49 -3.59 -5.79
N GLN A 77 8.14 -3.02 -6.80
CA GLN A 77 7.83 -3.25 -8.20
C GLN A 77 9.13 -3.51 -8.96
N LYS A 78 9.22 -4.66 -9.64
CA LYS A 78 10.44 -5.06 -10.35
C LYS A 78 10.84 -4.09 -11.48
N LYS A 79 9.86 -3.58 -12.22
CA LYS A 79 10.03 -2.62 -13.32
C LYS A 79 8.72 -1.84 -13.52
N PRO A 80 8.76 -0.62 -14.08
CA PRO A 80 7.54 0.11 -14.43
C PRO A 80 6.58 -0.77 -15.24
N GLY A 81 5.31 -0.81 -14.83
CA GLY A 81 4.28 -1.65 -15.45
C GLY A 81 4.21 -3.10 -14.96
N ALA A 82 5.19 -3.58 -14.19
CA ALA A 82 5.07 -4.87 -13.50
C ALA A 82 4.05 -4.82 -12.36
N ARG A 83 3.59 -5.98 -11.90
CA ARG A 83 2.71 -6.07 -10.73
C ARG A 83 3.46 -5.63 -9.47
N TRP A 84 2.78 -4.81 -8.66
CA TRP A 84 3.24 -4.45 -7.33
C TRP A 84 3.10 -5.64 -6.38
N LYS A 85 4.08 -5.79 -5.50
CA LYS A 85 4.06 -6.73 -4.38
C LYS A 85 4.38 -5.98 -3.10
N ILE A 86 3.69 -6.32 -2.02
CA ILE A 86 3.92 -5.81 -0.68
C ILE A 86 4.44 -6.99 0.11
N SER A 87 5.70 -6.95 0.52
CA SER A 87 6.29 -7.97 1.39
C SER A 87 6.02 -7.63 2.85
N TYR A 88 5.78 -8.65 3.66
CA TYR A 88 5.85 -8.48 5.10
C TYR A 88 7.31 -8.21 5.46
N VAL A 89 7.60 -7.08 6.07
CA VAL A 89 8.97 -6.72 6.43
C VAL A 89 9.36 -7.18 7.82
N GLY A 90 8.41 -7.70 8.61
CA GLY A 90 8.66 -7.92 10.04
C GLY A 90 9.00 -6.61 10.74
N ASN A 91 9.02 -6.60 12.08
CA ASN A 91 9.60 -5.46 12.76
C ASN A 91 11.05 -5.30 12.28
N HIS A 92 11.37 -4.18 11.63
CA HIS A 92 12.69 -3.61 11.75
C HIS A 92 12.94 -3.43 13.26
N GLN A 93 13.59 -4.40 13.90
CA GLN A 93 14.48 -4.06 14.99
C GLN A 93 15.54 -3.16 14.35
N GLN A 94 15.35 -1.85 14.47
CA GLN A 94 16.47 -0.93 14.45
C GLN A 94 17.39 -1.42 15.56
N ASN A 95 18.52 -1.99 15.16
CA ASN A 95 19.66 -2.23 16.02
C ASN A 95 20.63 -1.07 15.79
#